data_AF-A0A3S1BXE2-F1
#
_entry.id   AF-A0A3S1BXE2-F1
#
_cell.length_a   1.000
_cell.length_b   1.000
_cell.length_c   1.000
_cell.angle_alpha   90.00
_cell.angle_beta   90.00
_cell.angle_gamma   90.00
#
_symmetry.space_group_name_H-M   'P 1'
#
loop_
_entity.id
_entity.type
_entity.pdbx_description
1 polymer ?
#
loop_
_entity_poly.entity_id
_entity_poly.type
_entity_poly.pdbx_seq_one_letter_code
_entity_poly.pdbx_strand_id
1 'polypeptide(L)'
;MTNVHVVKIETAPCLKVYLDNWNIMTTHWLRHVCYTRAPFLNTLFTFILSALWHGVHPGYYITFVAASFFVQAGRKARAHIRPLFQKSRGSRLFYDAITTLATQLSLPHLVFSFVVRDWQQILRFHKSFYFGVYIVVGCLCLFLPQHKKRRP
;
A
#
# COMPACT_ATOMS: atom_id res chain seq x y z
N MET A 1 -3.70 -23.49 -7.39
CA MET A 1 -3.47 -22.03 -7.32
C MET A 1 -3.75 -21.57 -5.89
N THR A 2 -2.85 -20.80 -5.27
CA THR A 2 -3.04 -20.31 -3.91
C THR A 2 -3.50 -18.86 -3.95
N ASN A 3 -4.53 -18.49 -3.19
CA ASN A 3 -5.03 -17.11 -3.15
C ASN A 3 -4.27 -16.23 -2.15
N VAL A 4 -3.53 -16.82 -1.21
CA VAL A 4 -2.77 -16.13 -0.15
C VAL A 4 -1.45 -16.83 0.13
N HIS A 5 -0.34 -16.09 0.18
CA HIS A 5 0.96 -16.60 0.64
C HIS A 5 1.32 -16.00 2.01
N VAL A 6 1.00 -16.71 3.09
CA VAL A 6 1.11 -16.24 4.49
C VAL A 6 2.49 -15.67 4.84
N VAL A 7 3.56 -16.45 4.64
CA VAL A 7 4.92 -16.00 4.98
C VAL A 7 5.30 -14.71 4.21
N LYS A 8 4.87 -14.59 2.95
CA LYS A 8 5.19 -13.43 2.10
C LYS A 8 4.40 -12.18 2.50
N ILE A 9 3.20 -12.33 3.08
CA ILE A 9 2.43 -11.20 3.59
C ILE A 9 2.96 -10.74 4.95
N GLU A 10 3.38 -11.66 5.82
CA GLU A 10 3.96 -11.34 7.14
C GLU A 10 5.34 -10.69 7.01
N THR A 11 6.14 -11.13 6.05
CA THR A 11 7.48 -10.60 5.76
C THR A 11 7.50 -9.52 4.67
N ALA A 12 6.34 -8.96 4.30
CA ALA A 12 6.23 -7.99 3.21
C ALA A 12 6.93 -6.66 3.56
N PRO A 13 7.99 -6.23 2.84
CA PRO A 13 8.69 -4.99 3.18
C PRO A 13 8.04 -3.74 2.54
N CYS A 14 6.94 -3.90 1.81
CA CYS A 14 6.07 -2.78 1.40
C CYS A 14 4.67 -3.28 1.03
N LEU A 15 3.69 -2.37 1.01
CA LEU A 15 2.30 -2.71 0.70
C LEU A 15 2.11 -3.35 -0.68
N LYS A 16 2.93 -3.00 -1.68
CA LYS A 16 2.86 -3.65 -3.00
C LYS A 16 3.16 -5.16 -2.91
N VAL A 17 4.18 -5.54 -2.14
CA VAL A 17 4.53 -6.96 -1.95
C VAL A 17 3.44 -7.67 -1.17
N TYR A 18 2.85 -7.01 -0.15
CA TYR A 18 1.72 -7.57 0.59
C TYR A 18 0.53 -7.88 -0.34
N LEU A 19 0.08 -6.91 -1.13
CA LEU A 19 -1.09 -7.04 -2.02
C LEU A 19 -0.87 -7.99 -3.20
N ASP A 20 0.38 -8.24 -3.60
CA ASP A 20 0.70 -9.26 -4.60
C ASP A 20 0.59 -10.69 -4.06
N ASN A 21 0.47 -10.84 -2.73
CA ASN A 21 0.46 -12.12 -2.04
C ASN A 21 -0.79 -12.34 -1.19
N TRP A 22 -1.68 -11.34 -1.11
CA TRP A 22 -2.99 -11.43 -0.49
C TRP A 22 -4.07 -11.23 -1.55
N ASN A 23 -5.08 -12.09 -1.56
CA ASN A 23 -6.18 -12.07 -2.51
C ASN A 23 -5.72 -12.01 -3.99
N ILE A 24 -4.80 -12.93 -4.32
CA ILE A 24 -4.03 -12.93 -5.57
C ILE A 24 -4.96 -12.96 -6.79
N MET A 25 -6.04 -13.75 -6.75
CA MET A 25 -6.99 -13.84 -7.86
C MET A 25 -7.72 -12.52 -8.10
N THR A 26 -8.17 -11.83 -7.05
CA THR A 26 -8.77 -10.50 -7.18
C THR A 26 -7.76 -9.48 -7.70
N THR A 27 -6.50 -9.53 -7.27
CA THR A 27 -5.44 -8.68 -7.81
C THR A 27 -5.23 -8.92 -9.31
N HIS A 28 -5.26 -10.17 -9.78
CA HIS A 28 -5.20 -10.49 -11.21
C HIS A 28 -6.43 -9.99 -11.98
N TRP A 29 -7.63 -10.18 -11.43
CA TRP A 29 -8.87 -9.69 -12.02
C TRP A 29 -8.85 -8.16 -12.15
N LEU A 30 -8.58 -7.44 -11.06
CA LEU A 30 -8.44 -5.97 -11.03
C LEU A 30 -7.38 -5.48 -12.02
N ARG A 31 -6.26 -6.20 -12.13
CA ARG A 31 -5.21 -5.88 -13.09
C ARG A 31 -5.74 -5.94 -14.51
N HIS A 32 -6.43 -7.03 -14.84
CA HIS A 32 -7.00 -7.23 -16.16
C HIS A 32 -8.07 -6.16 -16.44
N VAL A 33 -9.12 -6.09 -15.62
CA VAL A 33 -10.30 -5.25 -15.93
C VAL A 33 -10.06 -3.74 -15.83
N CYS A 34 -9.11 -3.29 -14.99
CA CYS A 34 -8.90 -1.86 -14.75
C CYS A 34 -7.46 -1.42 -14.98
N TYR A 35 -6.50 -1.99 -14.26
CA TYR A 35 -5.12 -1.45 -14.23
C TYR A 35 -4.48 -1.33 -15.61
N THR A 36 -4.62 -2.34 -16.47
CA THR A 36 -4.05 -2.34 -17.82
C THR A 36 -4.88 -1.54 -18.83
N ARG A 37 -6.13 -1.24 -18.51
CA ARG A 37 -7.08 -0.51 -19.37
C ARG A 37 -7.17 0.99 -19.02
N ALA A 38 -6.71 1.38 -17.84
CA ALA A 38 -6.71 2.77 -17.39
C ALA A 38 -5.71 3.65 -18.19
N PRO A 39 -6.14 4.82 -18.69
CA PRO A 39 -5.30 5.70 -19.52
C PRO A 39 -4.24 6.47 -18.71
N PHE A 40 -4.55 6.80 -17.45
CA PHE A 40 -3.66 7.47 -16.50
C PHE A 40 -4.02 7.04 -15.07
N LEU A 41 -3.15 7.36 -14.11
CA LEU A 41 -3.36 7.07 -12.68
C LEU A 41 -3.85 5.63 -12.42
N ASN A 42 -3.31 4.66 -13.17
CA ASN A 42 -3.80 3.28 -13.22
C ASN A 42 -3.91 2.64 -11.84
N THR A 43 -2.99 2.97 -10.92
CA THR A 43 -3.05 2.49 -9.54
C THR A 43 -4.28 3.07 -8.83
N LEU A 44 -4.48 4.38 -8.83
CA LEU A 44 -5.61 5.03 -8.15
C LEU A 44 -6.95 4.51 -8.69
N PHE A 45 -7.14 4.45 -10.01
CA PHE A 45 -8.39 3.94 -10.58
C PHE A 45 -8.66 2.47 -10.23
N THR A 46 -7.61 1.63 -10.20
CA THR A 46 -7.76 0.23 -9.76
C THR A 46 -8.23 0.15 -8.30
N PHE A 47 -7.68 0.99 -7.42
CA PHE A 47 -8.08 1.02 -6.01
C PHE A 47 -9.49 1.62 -5.82
N ILE A 48 -9.89 2.62 -6.60
CA ILE A 48 -11.28 3.13 -6.60
C ILE A 48 -12.25 2.06 -7.06
N LEU A 49 -11.93 1.31 -8.14
CA LEU A 49 -12.75 0.18 -8.56
C LEU A 49 -12.84 -0.89 -7.46
N SER A 50 -11.74 -1.17 -6.76
CA SER A 50 -11.75 -2.07 -5.61
C SER A 50 -12.69 -1.57 -4.50
N ALA A 51 -12.69 -0.27 -4.19
CA ALA A 51 -13.61 0.31 -3.21
C ALA A 51 -15.08 0.13 -3.65
N LEU A 52 -15.38 0.43 -4.91
CA LEU A 52 -16.71 0.26 -5.49
C LEU A 52 -17.18 -1.20 -5.42
N TRP A 53 -16.29 -2.14 -5.70
CA TRP A 53 -16.59 -3.58 -5.59
C TRP A 53 -16.94 -4.01 -4.15
N HIS A 54 -16.34 -3.38 -3.14
CA HIS A 54 -16.67 -3.63 -1.74
C HIS A 54 -17.97 -2.97 -1.27
N GLY A 55 -18.39 -1.86 -1.90
CA GLY A 55 -19.68 -1.21 -1.67
C GLY A 55 -19.59 0.30 -1.45
N VAL A 56 -20.67 0.89 -0.93
CA VAL A 56 -20.81 2.35 -0.81
C VAL A 56 -20.34 2.93 0.53
N HIS A 57 -19.85 2.10 1.46
CA HIS A 57 -19.43 2.58 2.77
C HIS A 57 -18.19 3.49 2.68
N PRO A 58 -18.21 4.68 3.34
CA PRO A 58 -17.10 5.64 3.28
C PRO A 58 -15.74 5.06 3.69
N GLY A 59 -15.74 4.12 4.63
CA GLY A 59 -14.55 3.43 5.10
C GLY A 59 -13.76 2.73 3.99
N TYR A 60 -14.45 2.14 3.00
CA TYR A 60 -13.80 1.50 1.86
C TYR A 60 -13.02 2.51 1.03
N TYR A 61 -13.60 3.67 0.74
CA TYR A 61 -12.93 4.72 -0.03
C TYR A 61 -11.70 5.24 0.71
N ILE A 62 -11.78 5.45 2.03
CA ILE A 62 -10.61 5.81 2.83
C ILE A 62 -9.51 4.75 2.68
N THR A 63 -9.83 3.48 2.91
CA THR A 63 -8.86 2.39 2.85
C THR A 63 -8.20 2.29 1.49
N PHE A 64 -8.98 2.20 0.41
CA PHE A 64 -8.43 1.91 -0.92
C PHE A 64 -7.74 3.12 -1.53
N VAL A 65 -8.27 4.34 -1.35
CA VAL A 65 -7.56 5.55 -1.80
C VAL A 65 -6.25 5.70 -1.04
N ALA A 66 -6.24 5.52 0.29
CA ALA A 66 -5.00 5.53 1.06
C ALA A 66 -4.04 4.42 0.60
N ALA A 67 -4.51 3.19 0.43
CA ALA A 67 -3.68 2.07 -0.04
C ALA A 67 -3.03 2.38 -1.40
N SER A 68 -3.70 3.10 -2.30
CA SER A 68 -3.11 3.56 -3.56
C SER A 68 -1.89 4.45 -3.35
N PHE A 69 -1.93 5.38 -2.38
CA PHE A 69 -0.81 6.24 -2.01
C PHE A 69 0.28 5.48 -1.27
N PHE A 70 -0.08 4.56 -0.36
CA PHE A 70 0.90 3.73 0.35
C PHE A 70 1.67 2.84 -0.63
N VAL A 71 1.01 2.27 -1.66
CA VAL A 71 1.69 1.53 -2.74
C VAL A 71 2.66 2.44 -3.49
N GLN A 72 2.28 3.68 -3.80
CA GLN A 72 3.16 4.63 -4.48
C GLN A 72 4.35 5.05 -3.61
N ALA A 73 4.12 5.42 -2.35
CA ALA A 73 5.15 5.75 -1.38
C ALA A 73 6.13 4.59 -1.19
N GLY A 74 5.64 3.36 -1.01
CA GLY A 74 6.47 2.17 -0.88
C GLY A 74 7.33 1.89 -2.12
N ARG A 75 6.80 2.13 -3.34
CA ARG A 75 7.58 2.03 -4.58
C ARG A 75 8.68 3.10 -4.65
N LYS A 76 8.34 4.35 -4.32
CA LYS A 76 9.30 5.47 -4.31
C LYS A 76 10.40 5.26 -3.27
N ALA A 77 10.03 4.88 -2.04
CA ALA A 77 10.95 4.56 -0.96
C ALA A 77 11.89 3.42 -1.35
N ARG A 78 11.38 2.34 -1.96
CA ARG A 78 12.25 1.27 -2.45
C ARG A 78 13.17 1.70 -3.59
N ALA A 79 12.73 2.57 -4.49
CA ALA A 79 13.56 3.03 -5.59
C ALA A 79 14.72 3.93 -5.12
N HIS A 80 14.51 4.77 -4.11
CA HIS A 80 15.48 5.79 -3.71
C HIS A 80 16.23 5.46 -2.41
N ILE A 81 15.57 4.80 -1.45
CA ILE A 81 16.13 4.54 -0.12
C ILE A 81 16.81 3.16 -0.08
N ARG A 82 16.17 2.12 -0.64
CA ARG A 82 16.72 0.74 -0.60
C ARG A 82 18.17 0.64 -1.10
N PRO A 83 18.58 1.30 -2.22
CA PRO A 83 19.95 1.20 -2.73
C PRO A 83 21.01 1.62 -1.71
N LEU A 84 20.70 2.56 -0.82
CA LEU A 84 21.61 3.05 0.22
C LEU A 84 22.00 1.95 1.22
N PHE A 85 21.14 0.95 1.39
CA PHE A 85 21.31 -0.14 2.35
C PHE A 85 21.79 -1.45 1.72
N GLN A 86 22.19 -1.46 0.43
CA GLN A 86 22.61 -2.70 -0.26
C GLN A 86 24.09 -3.04 -0.12
N LYS A 87 24.89 -2.20 0.57
CA LYS A 87 26.36 -2.34 0.66
C LYS A 87 26.84 -3.54 1.47
N SER A 88 26.10 -3.97 2.49
CA SER A 88 26.48 -5.12 3.33
C SER A 88 25.26 -6.00 3.65
N ARG A 89 25.52 -7.28 4.02
CA ARG A 89 24.45 -8.21 4.41
C ARG A 89 23.67 -7.68 5.62
N GLY A 90 24.37 -7.17 6.64
CA GLY A 90 23.75 -6.59 7.83
C GLY A 90 22.87 -5.38 7.49
N SER A 91 23.36 -4.47 6.66
CA SER A 91 22.60 -3.29 6.22
C SER A 91 21.34 -3.67 5.43
N ARG A 92 21.42 -4.71 4.58
CA ARG A 92 20.27 -5.21 3.82
C ARG A 92 19.21 -5.81 4.74
N LEU A 93 19.63 -6.68 5.68
CA LEU A 93 18.72 -7.30 6.63
C LEU A 93 18.05 -6.25 7.53
N PHE A 94 18.80 -5.24 7.97
CA PHE A 94 18.26 -4.12 8.73
C PHE A 94 17.17 -3.37 7.94
N TYR A 95 17.44 -3.04 6.67
CA TYR A 95 16.46 -2.40 5.81
C TYR A 95 15.21 -3.26 5.59
N ASP A 96 15.38 -4.54 5.31
CA ASP A 96 14.25 -5.44 5.09
C ASP A 96 13.42 -5.62 6.38
N ALA A 97 14.06 -5.70 7.55
CA ALA A 97 13.39 -5.77 8.85
C ALA A 97 12.60 -4.48 9.17
N ILE A 98 13.22 -3.31 9.06
CA ILE A 98 12.55 -2.04 9.39
C ILE A 98 11.41 -1.72 8.43
N THR A 99 11.55 -2.04 7.14
CA THR A 99 10.49 -1.81 6.15
C THR A 99 9.35 -2.83 6.25
N THR A 100 9.65 -4.06 6.69
CA THR A 100 8.63 -5.04 7.05
C THR A 100 7.84 -4.58 8.26
N LEU A 101 8.53 -4.16 9.33
CA LEU A 101 7.89 -3.62 10.53
C LEU A 101 7.01 -2.40 10.19
N ALA A 102 7.54 -1.46 9.39
CA ALA A 102 6.77 -0.30 8.94
C ALA A 102 5.53 -0.69 8.13
N THR A 103 5.61 -1.75 7.31
CA THR A 103 4.47 -2.27 6.56
C THR A 103 3.43 -2.89 7.49
N GLN A 104 3.85 -3.74 8.44
CA GLN A 104 2.96 -4.36 9.41
C GLN A 104 2.27 -3.33 10.31
N LEU A 105 2.97 -2.26 10.72
CA LEU A 105 2.37 -1.16 11.48
C LEU A 105 1.42 -0.31 10.64
N SER A 106 1.67 -0.17 9.33
CA SER A 106 0.81 0.59 8.41
C SER A 106 -0.52 -0.10 8.09
N LEU A 107 -0.53 -1.44 8.05
CA LEU A 107 -1.69 -2.23 7.65
C LEU A 107 -2.92 -2.02 8.55
N PRO A 108 -2.82 -2.04 9.90
CA PRO A 108 -3.93 -1.74 10.79
C PRO A 108 -4.59 -0.39 10.50
N HIS A 109 -3.82 0.65 10.14
CA HIS A 109 -4.40 1.95 9.79
C HIS A 109 -5.26 1.89 8.52
N LEU A 110 -4.87 1.09 7.54
CA LEU A 110 -5.67 0.86 6.34
C LEU A 110 -6.89 -0.03 6.63
N VAL A 111 -6.70 -1.14 7.34
CA VAL A 111 -7.73 -2.15 7.58
C VAL A 111 -8.79 -1.68 8.58
N PHE A 112 -8.42 -0.86 9.56
CA PHE A 112 -9.39 -0.37 10.56
C PHE A 112 -10.55 0.38 9.90
N SER A 113 -10.25 1.25 8.93
CA SER A 113 -11.29 1.99 8.18
C SER A 113 -12.14 1.09 7.31
N PHE A 114 -11.62 -0.08 6.91
CA PHE A 114 -12.34 -1.05 6.09
C PHE A 114 -13.32 -1.87 6.94
N VAL A 115 -12.93 -2.23 8.16
CA VAL A 115 -13.72 -3.08 9.06
C VAL A 115 -14.79 -2.29 9.80
N VAL A 116 -14.45 -1.09 10.26
CA VAL A 116 -15.36 -0.25 11.06
C VAL A 116 -16.28 0.54 10.14
N ARG A 117 -17.59 0.47 10.40
CA ARG A 117 -18.60 1.23 9.63
C ARG A 117 -18.91 2.59 10.23
N ASP A 118 -18.70 2.77 11.53
CA ASP A 118 -19.00 4.01 12.23
C ASP A 118 -17.93 5.08 11.94
N TRP A 119 -18.35 6.16 11.32
CA TRP A 119 -17.50 7.28 10.94
C TRP A 119 -16.77 7.90 12.14
N GLN A 120 -17.44 8.00 13.29
CA GLN A 120 -16.84 8.62 14.47
C GLN A 120 -15.70 7.78 15.04
N GLN A 121 -15.86 6.45 15.05
CA GLN A 121 -14.80 5.54 15.45
C GLN A 121 -13.60 5.57 14.49
N ILE A 122 -13.85 5.61 13.17
CA ILE A 122 -12.79 5.78 12.16
C ILE A 122 -11.98 7.05 12.45
N LEU A 123 -12.67 8.19 12.64
CA LEU A 123 -11.99 9.46 12.91
C LEU A 123 -11.26 9.46 14.25
N ARG A 124 -11.85 8.92 15.32
CA ARG A 124 -11.21 8.85 16.63
C ARG A 124 -9.92 8.04 16.59
N PHE A 125 -9.94 6.90 15.90
CA PHE A 125 -8.76 6.07 15.71
C PHE A 125 -7.65 6.83 14.95
N HIS A 126 -7.95 7.44 13.81
CA HIS A 126 -6.89 8.16 13.07
C HIS A 126 -6.36 9.39 13.81
N LYS A 127 -7.23 10.08 14.56
CA LYS A 127 -6.84 11.20 15.41
C LYS A 127 -5.95 10.79 16.58
N SER A 128 -6.17 9.62 17.20
CA SER A 128 -5.32 9.17 18.31
C SER A 128 -3.87 8.91 17.90
N PHE A 129 -3.63 8.69 16.61
CA PHE A 129 -2.29 8.60 16.01
C PHE A 129 -1.88 9.87 15.26
N TYR A 130 -2.61 10.98 15.44
CA TYR A 130 -2.36 12.28 14.81
C TYR A 130 -2.24 12.21 13.27
N PHE A 131 -2.90 11.23 12.64
CA PHE A 131 -2.75 10.93 11.22
C PHE A 131 -1.29 10.68 10.77
N GLY A 132 -0.38 10.35 11.70
CA GLY A 132 1.06 10.32 11.46
C GLY A 132 1.49 9.45 10.27
N VAL A 133 0.90 8.26 10.13
CA VAL A 133 1.21 7.36 9.01
C VAL A 133 0.83 7.97 7.65
N TYR A 134 -0.30 8.67 7.58
CA TYR A 134 -0.73 9.38 6.36
C TYR A 134 0.20 10.55 6.03
N ILE A 135 0.67 11.29 7.04
CA ILE A 135 1.63 12.37 6.87
C ILE A 135 2.94 11.82 6.30
N VAL A 136 3.48 10.73 6.87
CA VAL A 136 4.70 10.08 6.38
C VAL A 136 4.54 9.64 4.93
N VAL A 137 3.42 8.99 4.59
CA VAL A 137 3.13 8.56 3.21
C VAL A 137 3.00 9.77 2.27
N GLY A 138 2.35 10.85 2.72
CA GLY A 138 2.27 12.12 1.99
C GLY A 138 3.65 12.69 1.69
N CYS A 139 4.52 12.78 2.70
CA CYS A 139 5.89 13.23 2.54
C CYS A 139 6.68 12.36 1.54
N LEU A 140 6.61 11.03 1.66
CA LEU A 140 7.26 10.13 0.70
C LEU A 140 6.73 10.30 -0.73
N CYS A 141 5.43 10.55 -0.89
CA CYS A 141 4.82 10.80 -2.18
C CYS A 141 5.22 12.17 -2.77
N LEU A 142 5.37 13.20 -1.95
CA LEU A 142 5.69 14.57 -2.39
C LEU A 142 7.19 14.76 -2.67
N PHE A 143 8.06 14.30 -1.76
CA PHE A 143 9.49 14.61 -1.80
C PHE A 143 10.33 13.60 -2.58
N LEU A 144 9.89 12.34 -2.72
CA LEU A 144 10.61 11.38 -3.56
C LEU A 144 10.15 11.49 -5.01
N PRO A 145 11.06 11.61 -5.99
CA PRO A 145 10.68 11.70 -7.39
C PRO A 145 10.01 10.40 -7.87
N GLN A 146 9.14 10.52 -8.86
CA GLN A 146 8.65 9.32 -9.55
C GLN A 146 9.80 8.75 -10.39
N HIS A 147 10.19 7.51 -10.09
CA HIS A 147 11.10 6.78 -10.95
C HIS A 147 10.41 6.56 -12.31
N LYS A 148 10.87 7.23 -13.36
CA LYS A 148 10.36 7.01 -14.72
C LYS A 148 10.60 5.53 -15.07
N LYS A 149 9.54 4.79 -15.42
CA LYS A 149 9.72 3.53 -16.13
C LYS A 149 10.30 3.90 -17.51
N ARG A 150 11.47 3.35 -17.87
CA ARG A 150 11.83 3.27 -19.29
C ARG A 150 10.67 2.56 -19.98
N ARG A 151 9.98 3.26 -20.88
CA ARG A 151 9.04 2.58 -21.77
C ARG A 151 9.88 1.57 -22.58
N PRO A 152 9.46 0.30 -22.68
CA PRO A 152 10.07 -0.60 -23.64
C PRO A 152 9.90 -0.04 -25.05
#